data_AF-A0A3A8K6T8-F1
#
_entry.id   AF-A0A3A8K6T8-F1
#
_cell.length_a   1.000
_cell.length_b   1.000
_cell.length_c   1.000
_cell.angle_alpha   90.00
_cell.angle_beta   90.00
_cell.angle_gamma   90.00
#
_symmetry.space_group_name_H-M   'P 1'
#
loop_
_entity.id
_entity.type
_entity.pdbx_description
1 polymer ?
#
loop_
_entity_poly.entity_id
_entity_poly.type
_entity_poly.pdbx_seq_one_letter_code
_entity_poly.pdbx_strand_id
1 'polypeptide(L)'
;MSLKSMLRGTAIATLLIAVPVLAQTAAPSDSANKTGQCEGRRGKHGGGGHKFGHMEQRLDKQVAEGRLTQAQADSFKAEARQLHEEMKAARAAANGQVDESQREQFKERRKALKQKIKAALAPTQQGA
;
A
#
# COMPACT_ATOMS: atom_id res chain seq x y z
N MET A 1 4.94 -6.78 51.90
CA MET A 1 4.42 -8.16 51.82
C MET A 1 4.26 -8.53 50.36
N SER A 2 4.98 -9.56 49.92
CA SER A 2 4.99 -10.07 48.54
C SER A 2 3.82 -11.03 48.36
N LEU A 3 2.98 -10.78 47.35
CA LEU A 3 1.93 -11.72 46.94
C LEU A 3 2.44 -12.53 45.75
N LYS A 4 2.74 -13.80 46.03
CA LYS A 4 3.13 -14.81 45.07
C LYS A 4 1.89 -15.53 44.53
N SER A 5 1.95 -15.84 43.25
CA SER A 5 1.34 -16.98 42.55
C SER A 5 -0.18 -16.99 42.33
N MET A 6 -0.54 -17.26 41.06
CA MET A 6 -1.40 -18.35 40.54
C MET A 6 -1.84 -17.90 39.13
N LEU A 7 -2.08 -18.70 38.11
CA LEU A 7 -1.83 -20.08 37.73
C LEU A 7 -2.38 -20.15 36.28
N ARG A 8 -1.62 -20.79 35.37
CA ARG A 8 -2.03 -21.54 34.16
C ARG A 8 -3.35 -21.20 33.45
N GLY A 9 -3.26 -20.92 32.15
CA GLY A 9 -4.40 -21.03 31.23
C GLY A 9 -4.04 -20.74 29.77
N THR A 10 -3.35 -21.66 29.10
CA THR A 10 -3.26 -21.67 27.63
C THR A 10 -4.54 -22.25 27.06
N ALA A 11 -5.40 -21.40 26.50
CA ALA A 11 -6.51 -21.82 25.65
C ALA A 11 -6.23 -21.35 24.22
N ILE A 12 -5.66 -22.23 23.40
CA ILE A 12 -5.62 -22.07 21.95
C ILE A 12 -6.99 -22.52 21.44
N ALA A 13 -7.88 -21.56 21.21
CA ALA A 13 -9.15 -21.81 20.55
C ALA A 13 -8.95 -21.65 19.03
N THR A 14 -8.57 -22.75 18.38
CA THR A 14 -8.53 -22.87 16.92
C THR A 14 -9.96 -22.84 16.41
N LEU A 15 -10.45 -21.67 15.97
CA LEU A 15 -11.78 -21.55 15.38
C LEU A 15 -11.68 -21.66 13.85
N LEU A 16 -12.49 -22.58 13.35
CA LEU A 16 -12.49 -23.19 12.04
C LEU A 16 -12.66 -22.18 10.90
N ILE A 17 -11.82 -22.34 9.88
CA ILE A 17 -11.92 -21.66 8.59
C ILE A 17 -13.12 -22.25 7.85
N ALA A 18 -14.21 -21.50 7.73
CA ALA A 18 -15.33 -21.80 6.86
C ALA A 18 -15.21 -20.95 5.58
N VAL A 19 -14.86 -21.59 4.46
CA VAL A 19 -14.87 -20.98 3.12
C VAL A 19 -16.22 -21.30 2.48
N PRO A 20 -17.10 -20.32 2.22
CA PRO A 20 -18.17 -20.52 1.26
C PRO A 20 -17.61 -20.34 -0.15
N VAL A 21 -17.43 -21.47 -0.85
CA VAL A 21 -17.47 -21.51 -2.31
C VAL A 21 -18.92 -21.31 -2.74
N LEU A 22 -19.19 -20.23 -3.48
CA LEU A 22 -20.42 -20.08 -4.26
C LEU A 22 -20.03 -19.43 -5.60
N ALA A 23 -19.76 -20.31 -6.56
CA ALA A 23 -19.82 -19.96 -7.97
C ALA A 23 -21.27 -19.62 -8.31
N GLN A 24 -21.52 -18.40 -8.79
CA GLN A 24 -22.79 -18.04 -9.41
C GLN A 24 -22.49 -17.56 -10.83
N THR A 25 -22.58 -18.51 -11.74
CA THR A 25 -22.61 -18.30 -13.19
C THR A 25 -24.04 -17.96 -13.57
N ALA A 26 -24.29 -16.71 -13.94
CA ALA A 26 -25.49 -16.32 -14.65
C ALA A 26 -25.15 -15.24 -15.67
N ALA A 27 -25.23 -15.62 -16.95
CA ALA A 27 -25.46 -14.75 -18.09
C ALA A 27 -26.44 -15.50 -19.00
N PRO A 28 -27.18 -14.86 -19.93
CA PRO A 28 -27.26 -13.43 -20.23
C PRO A 28 -28.72 -12.90 -20.22
N SER A 29 -28.90 -11.59 -20.21
CA SER A 29 -30.09 -10.97 -20.81
C SER A 29 -29.65 -9.73 -21.56
N ASP A 30 -29.67 -9.89 -22.87
CA ASP A 30 -29.58 -8.87 -23.90
C ASP A 30 -30.90 -8.08 -23.91
N SER A 31 -30.82 -6.74 -23.87
CA SER A 31 -31.60 -5.89 -24.78
C SER A 31 -31.37 -4.40 -24.54
N ALA A 32 -31.03 -3.75 -25.66
CA ALA A 32 -31.49 -2.43 -26.07
C ALA A 32 -30.84 -1.16 -25.47
N ASN A 33 -29.75 -0.76 -26.14
CA ASN A 33 -29.69 0.46 -26.96
C ASN A 33 -30.03 1.81 -26.30
N LYS A 34 -28.99 2.59 -26.00
CA LYS A 34 -28.97 4.03 -26.30
C LYS A 34 -27.61 4.45 -26.85
N THR A 35 -27.64 4.73 -28.15
CA THR A 35 -26.81 5.68 -28.88
C THR A 35 -26.46 6.91 -28.03
N GLY A 36 -25.16 7.17 -27.88
CA GLY A 36 -24.65 8.32 -27.15
C GLY A 36 -23.12 8.40 -27.19
N GLN A 37 -22.60 8.90 -28.31
CA GLN A 37 -21.34 9.65 -28.42
C GLN A 37 -20.05 8.91 -28.01
N CYS A 38 -19.41 8.34 -29.03
CA CYS A 38 -18.00 8.01 -29.03
C CYS A 38 -17.15 9.29 -29.09
N GLU A 39 -16.92 9.94 -27.95
CA GLU A 39 -15.85 10.93 -27.82
C GLU A 39 -14.91 10.60 -26.64
N GLY A 40 -13.73 10.11 -26.99
CA GLY A 40 -12.51 10.62 -26.37
C GLY A 40 -12.16 10.21 -24.94
N ARG A 41 -12.54 9.03 -24.43
CA ARG A 41 -11.85 8.52 -23.22
C ARG A 41 -10.49 7.93 -23.59
N ARG A 42 -9.45 8.79 -23.64
CA ARG A 42 -8.05 8.37 -23.49
C ARG A 42 -7.88 7.76 -22.09
N GLY A 43 -8.26 6.50 -21.94
CA GLY A 43 -8.02 5.68 -20.75
C GLY A 43 -6.55 5.30 -20.64
N LYS A 44 -5.67 6.29 -20.41
CA LYS A 44 -4.24 6.07 -20.22
C LYS A 44 -3.87 6.23 -18.75
N HIS A 45 -4.39 5.36 -17.89
CA HIS A 45 -4.00 5.32 -16.47
C HIS A 45 -3.85 3.88 -15.94
N GLY A 46 -3.06 3.06 -16.63
CA GLY A 46 -2.59 1.75 -16.12
C GLY A 46 -1.17 1.74 -15.53
N GLY A 47 -0.43 2.85 -15.61
CA GLY A 47 1.01 2.90 -15.31
C GLY A 47 1.38 3.08 -13.82
N GLY A 48 0.69 2.41 -12.90
CA GLY A 48 0.92 2.55 -11.46
C GLY A 48 2.16 1.78 -10.95
N GLY A 49 2.46 0.62 -11.55
CA GLY A 49 3.50 -0.29 -11.06
C GLY A 49 4.93 0.23 -11.25
N HIS A 50 5.19 0.94 -12.35
CA HIS A 50 6.54 1.41 -12.69
C HIS A 50 7.10 2.40 -11.66
N LYS A 51 6.22 3.20 -11.02
CA LYS A 51 6.64 4.24 -10.08
C LYS A 51 7.22 3.66 -8.78
N PHE A 52 6.76 2.47 -8.36
CA PHE A 52 7.28 1.79 -7.18
C PHE A 52 8.64 1.14 -7.45
N GLY A 53 8.77 0.42 -8.58
CA GLY A 53 10.05 -0.20 -8.96
C GLY A 53 11.19 0.82 -9.09
N HIS A 54 10.91 2.00 -9.64
CA HIS A 54 11.92 3.08 -9.70
C HIS A 54 12.36 3.61 -8.33
N MET A 55 11.50 3.56 -7.31
CA MET A 55 11.86 4.04 -5.98
C MET A 55 12.68 3.00 -5.22
N GLU A 56 12.35 1.71 -5.34
CA GLU A 56 13.16 0.62 -4.76
C GLU A 56 14.58 0.63 -5.31
N GLN A 57 14.72 0.69 -6.65
CA GLN A 57 16.04 0.79 -7.31
C GLN A 57 16.84 2.00 -6.84
N ARG A 58 16.18 3.14 -6.58
CA ARG A 58 16.85 4.33 -6.06
C ARG A 58 17.35 4.13 -4.63
N LEU A 59 16.56 3.52 -3.76
CA LEU A 59 16.98 3.21 -2.40
C LEU A 59 18.15 2.23 -2.40
N ASP A 60 18.10 1.19 -3.22
CA ASP A 60 19.19 0.22 -3.38
C ASP A 60 20.49 0.87 -3.87
N LYS A 61 20.39 1.79 -4.83
CA LYS A 61 21.53 2.58 -5.28
C LYS A 61 22.13 3.42 -4.14
N GLN A 62 21.30 4.02 -3.30
CA GLN A 62 21.79 4.83 -2.16
C GLN A 62 22.41 3.98 -1.05
N VAL A 63 21.98 2.72 -0.89
CA VAL A 63 22.66 1.75 -0.01
C VAL A 63 24.01 1.35 -0.59
N ALA A 64 24.08 1.06 -1.90
CA ALA A 64 25.33 0.75 -2.58
C ALA A 64 26.35 1.91 -2.54
N GLU A 65 25.85 3.16 -2.57
CA GLU A 65 26.66 4.36 -2.39
C GLU A 65 27.03 4.65 -0.92
N GLY A 66 26.60 3.82 0.04
CA GLY A 66 26.86 4.00 1.47
C GLY A 66 26.12 5.18 2.12
N ARG A 67 25.18 5.80 1.40
CA ARG A 67 24.41 6.97 1.85
C ARG A 67 23.20 6.59 2.69
N LEU A 68 22.72 5.35 2.55
CA LEU A 68 21.69 4.74 3.38
C LEU A 68 22.19 3.43 3.95
N THR A 69 21.75 3.11 5.15
CA THR A 69 21.88 1.74 5.67
C THR A 69 20.85 0.83 5.02
N GLN A 70 21.17 -0.47 4.91
CA GLN A 70 20.23 -1.48 4.42
C GLN A 70 18.91 -1.46 5.19
N ALA A 71 18.97 -1.35 6.52
CA ALA A 71 17.79 -1.30 7.39
C ALA A 71 16.92 -0.06 7.13
N GLN A 72 17.50 1.12 6.90
CA GLN A 72 16.74 2.32 6.54
C GLN A 72 16.04 2.15 5.19
N ALA A 73 16.76 1.65 4.17
CA ALA A 73 16.19 1.40 2.86
C ALA A 73 15.03 0.41 2.94
N ASP A 74 15.20 -0.70 3.66
CA ASP A 74 14.15 -1.71 3.82
C ASP A 74 12.92 -1.17 4.56
N SER A 75 13.13 -0.32 5.59
CA SER A 75 12.02 0.36 6.27
C SER A 75 11.22 1.27 5.33
N PHE A 76 11.90 2.03 4.46
CA PHE A 76 11.25 2.91 3.50
C PHE A 76 10.51 2.11 2.42
N LYS A 77 11.07 1.00 1.95
CA LYS A 77 10.39 0.09 1.01
C LYS A 77 9.13 -0.50 1.62
N ALA A 78 9.20 -0.96 2.88
CA ALA A 78 8.06 -1.51 3.60
C ALA A 78 6.94 -0.47 3.75
N GLU A 79 7.25 0.73 4.26
CA GLU A 79 6.27 1.82 4.44
C GLU A 79 5.63 2.21 3.09
N ALA A 80 6.43 2.23 2.02
CA ALA A 80 5.91 2.54 0.69
C ALA A 80 4.98 1.46 0.14
N ARG A 81 5.36 0.18 0.26
CA ARG A 81 4.54 -0.97 -0.16
C ARG A 81 3.22 -0.98 0.58
N GLN A 82 3.27 -0.77 1.90
CA GLN A 82 2.06 -0.64 2.72
C GLN A 82 1.15 0.48 2.20
N LEU A 83 1.69 1.68 1.94
CA LEU A 83 0.91 2.79 1.40
C LEU A 83 0.31 2.48 0.01
N HIS A 84 1.01 1.70 -0.82
CA HIS A 84 0.50 1.26 -2.11
C HIS A 84 -0.69 0.32 -1.96
N GLU A 85 -0.54 -0.72 -1.14
CA GLU A 85 -1.56 -1.73 -0.93
C GLU A 85 -2.79 -1.14 -0.24
N GLU A 86 -2.62 -0.25 0.73
CA GLU A 86 -3.74 0.46 1.35
C GLU A 86 -4.50 1.34 0.35
N MET A 87 -3.80 2.05 -0.52
CA MET A 87 -4.44 2.85 -1.57
C MET A 87 -5.14 1.96 -2.61
N LYS A 88 -4.56 0.80 -2.93
CA LYS A 88 -5.16 -0.18 -3.83
C LYS A 88 -6.41 -0.83 -3.21
N ALA A 89 -6.36 -1.18 -1.93
CA ALA A 89 -7.49 -1.70 -1.17
C ALA A 89 -8.61 -0.66 -1.05
N ALA A 90 -8.28 0.60 -0.75
CA ALA A 90 -9.26 1.69 -0.70
C ALA A 90 -9.94 1.90 -2.07
N ARG A 91 -9.18 1.85 -3.17
CA ARG A 91 -9.73 1.87 -4.53
C ARG A 91 -10.63 0.68 -4.79
N ALA A 92 -10.21 -0.53 -4.45
CA ALA A 92 -10.98 -1.74 -4.67
C ALA A 92 -12.30 -1.70 -3.88
N ALA A 93 -12.26 -1.29 -2.61
CA ALA A 93 -13.43 -1.16 -1.74
C ALA A 93 -14.43 -0.10 -2.23
N ALA A 94 -13.93 0.96 -2.86
CA ALA A 94 -14.77 2.06 -3.35
C ALA A 94 -15.07 1.99 -4.86
N ASN A 95 -14.99 0.80 -5.47
CA ASN A 95 -15.23 0.59 -6.92
C ASN A 95 -14.43 1.54 -7.83
N GLY A 96 -13.20 1.87 -7.42
CA GLY A 96 -12.28 2.76 -8.12
C GLY A 96 -12.40 4.25 -7.75
N GLN A 97 -13.38 4.64 -6.94
CA GLN A 97 -13.63 6.03 -6.53
C GLN A 97 -13.20 6.26 -5.09
N VAL A 98 -11.93 6.63 -4.88
CA VAL A 98 -11.45 7.04 -3.55
C VAL A 98 -11.97 8.45 -3.26
N ASP A 99 -12.57 8.63 -2.09
CA ASP A 99 -13.04 9.92 -1.61
C ASP A 99 -11.90 10.96 -1.56
N GLU A 100 -12.25 12.24 -1.73
CA GLU A 100 -11.26 13.32 -1.76
C GLU A 100 -10.47 13.44 -0.45
N SER A 101 -11.13 13.22 0.70
CA SER A 101 -10.47 13.22 2.01
C SER A 101 -9.43 12.10 2.13
N GLN A 102 -9.78 10.88 1.69
CA GLN A 102 -8.87 9.74 1.69
C GLN A 102 -7.71 9.96 0.72
N ARG A 103 -7.99 10.55 -0.45
CA ARG A 103 -6.96 10.87 -1.44
C ARG A 103 -5.92 11.86 -0.89
N GLU A 104 -6.36 12.90 -0.19
CA GLU A 104 -5.45 13.85 0.45
C GLU A 104 -4.65 13.19 1.60
N GLN A 105 -5.26 12.31 2.39
CA GLN A 105 -4.52 11.54 3.40
C GLN A 105 -3.39 10.69 2.79
N PHE A 106 -3.67 9.95 1.71
CA PHE A 106 -2.64 9.16 1.02
C PHE A 106 -1.54 10.04 0.43
N LYS A 107 -1.90 11.23 -0.06
CA LYS A 107 -0.94 12.20 -0.61
C LYS A 107 -0.04 12.78 0.47
N GLU A 108 -0.58 13.14 1.62
CA GLU A 108 0.20 13.63 2.76
C GLU A 108 1.14 12.55 3.31
N ARG A 109 0.66 11.31 3.47
CA ARG A 109 1.52 10.18 3.86
C ARG A 109 2.65 9.93 2.86
N ARG A 110 2.36 10.04 1.56
CA ARG A 110 3.39 9.92 0.52
C ARG A 110 4.41 11.07 0.57
N LYS A 111 3.96 12.30 0.83
CA LYS A 111 4.86 13.46 0.99
C LYS A 111 5.75 13.25 2.21
N ALA A 112 5.18 12.84 3.35
CA ALA A 112 5.91 12.56 4.57
C ALA A 112 6.99 11.51 4.35
N LEU A 113 6.66 10.38 3.70
CA LEU A 113 7.64 9.36 3.33
C LEU A 113 8.76 9.92 2.45
N LYS A 114 8.44 10.73 1.43
CA LYS A 114 9.45 11.38 0.59
C LYS A 114 10.36 12.32 1.39
N GLN A 115 9.82 13.05 2.37
CA GLN A 115 10.62 13.92 3.22
C GLN A 115 11.52 13.11 4.16
N LYS A 116 11.04 11.98 4.72
CA LYS A 116 11.88 11.06 5.51
C LYS A 116 13.06 10.53 4.68
N ILE A 117 12.79 10.06 3.46
CA ILE A 117 13.84 9.58 2.54
C ILE A 117 14.80 10.73 2.21
N LYS A 118 14.28 11.92 1.90
CA LYS A 118 15.13 13.08 1.60
C LYS A 118 16.00 13.49 2.78
N ALA A 119 15.46 13.48 3.99
CA ALA A 119 16.20 13.81 5.21
C ALA A 119 17.31 12.79 5.49
N ALA A 120 17.02 11.50 5.27
CA ALA A 120 18.03 10.45 5.40
C ALA A 120 19.13 10.51 4.31
N LEU A 121 18.81 11.07 3.14
CA LEU A 121 19.76 11.24 2.03
C LEU A 121 20.46 12.60 1.98
N ALA A 122 19.98 13.57 2.76
CA ALA A 122 20.67 14.81 2.95
C ALA A 122 22.08 14.48 3.47
N PRO A 123 23.13 15.15 2.99
CA PRO A 123 24.45 15.00 3.56
C PRO A 123 24.32 15.39 5.04
N THR A 124 24.21 14.40 5.91
CA THR A 124 24.34 14.63 7.32
C THR A 124 25.74 15.15 7.48
N GLN A 125 25.87 16.39 7.96
CA GLN A 125 27.08 16.82 8.65
C GLN A 125 27.24 15.91 9.86
N GLN A 126 27.68 14.68 9.64
CA GLN A 126 28.29 13.83 10.66
C GLN A 126 29.75 14.28 10.68
N GLY A 127 29.95 15.48 11.20
CA GLY A 127 31.25 15.92 11.69
C GLY A 127 31.39 15.38 13.11
N ALA A 128 32.33 14.44 13.27
CA ALA A 128 33.15 14.25 14.46
C ALA A 128 34.41 13.51 14.02
#